data_AF-A0A2M9L460-F1
#
_entry.id   AF-A0A2M9L460-F1
#
_cell.length_a   1.000
_cell.length_b   1.000
_cell.length_c   1.000
_cell.angle_alpha   90.00
_cell.angle_beta   90.00
_cell.angle_gamma   90.00
#
_symmetry.space_group_name_H-M   'P 1'
#
loop_
_entity.id
_entity.type
_entity.pdbx_description
1 polymer ?
#
loop_
_entity_poly.entity_id
_entity_poly.type
_entity_poly.pdbx_seq_one_letter_code
_entity_poly.pdbx_strand_id
1 'polypeptide(L)'
;MRYLQTRVPYAAELCREIEAETGYTLFVSGFVTPPGAQGLRHHWDQFLAVVTQLHGRKRWPIWRPEVEFPVDEYLPSPTTWTVEMQERWNTTEPYAVFDLNPGDTLVIPRGWVHSPHCLPDDPDPSLHLTFALRERVPLDLAKALVHTALERPEFRAGIAPCRLTPENLPETLTDVLAQTVRHLATTDPADVTDAVRAALFPKPAGQGHRPGRGR
;
A
#
# COMPACT_ATOMS: atom_id res chain seq x y z
N MET A 1 -7.57 -15.66 4.51
CA MET A 1 -6.25 -16.08 4.01
C MET A 1 -5.63 -14.93 3.23
N ARG A 2 -4.44 -14.46 3.63
CA ARG A 2 -3.69 -13.41 2.91
C ARG A 2 -2.82 -13.99 1.80
N TYR A 3 -2.53 -13.16 0.79
CA TYR A 3 -1.65 -13.47 -0.35
C TYR A 3 -2.08 -14.72 -1.13
N LEU A 4 -3.37 -14.82 -1.51
CA LEU A 4 -3.90 -15.98 -2.24
C LEU A 4 -3.13 -16.26 -3.53
N GLN A 5 -2.64 -15.23 -4.20
CA GLN A 5 -1.86 -15.34 -5.43
C GLN A 5 -0.57 -16.17 -5.28
N THR A 6 -0.09 -16.38 -4.06
CA THR A 6 1.10 -17.23 -3.82
C THR A 6 0.77 -18.72 -3.77
N ARG A 7 -0.51 -19.09 -3.68
CA ARG A 7 -0.98 -20.47 -3.49
C ARG A 7 -2.03 -20.93 -4.51
N VAL A 8 -2.75 -19.99 -5.11
CA VAL A 8 -3.84 -20.25 -6.05
C VAL A 8 -3.44 -19.68 -7.41
N PRO A 9 -3.13 -20.54 -8.42
CA PRO A 9 -2.65 -20.08 -9.73
C PRO A 9 -3.59 -19.09 -10.42
N TYR A 10 -4.91 -19.31 -10.33
CA TYR A 10 -5.92 -18.42 -10.88
C TYR A 10 -5.87 -17.02 -10.24
N ALA A 11 -5.70 -16.95 -8.92
CA ALA A 11 -5.54 -15.67 -8.22
C ALA A 11 -4.25 -14.95 -8.66
N ALA A 12 -3.19 -15.70 -8.98
CA ALA A 12 -1.95 -15.14 -9.50
C ALA A 12 -2.11 -14.57 -10.91
N GLU A 13 -2.87 -15.25 -11.77
CA GLU A 13 -3.19 -14.76 -13.11
C GLU A 13 -4.02 -13.49 -13.06
N LEU A 14 -5.10 -13.49 -12.28
CA LEU A 14 -5.94 -12.31 -12.10
C LEU A 14 -5.16 -11.11 -11.54
N CYS A 15 -4.25 -11.33 -10.56
CA CYS A 15 -3.38 -10.25 -10.10
C CYS A 15 -2.47 -9.71 -11.22
N ARG A 16 -1.89 -10.56 -12.07
CA ARG A 16 -1.06 -10.10 -13.19
C ARG A 16 -1.85 -9.32 -14.22
N GLU A 17 -3.09 -9.72 -14.51
CA GLU A 17 -3.98 -9.01 -15.43
C GLU A 17 -4.36 -7.63 -14.88
N ILE A 18 -4.74 -7.55 -13.60
CA ILE A 18 -5.03 -6.27 -12.94
C ILE A 18 -3.78 -5.38 -12.91
N GLU A 19 -2.60 -5.95 -12.62
CA GLU A 19 -1.32 -5.23 -12.68
C GLU A 19 -1.02 -4.68 -14.07
N ALA A 20 -1.25 -5.48 -15.12
CA ALA A 20 -1.02 -5.07 -16.50
C ALA A 20 -1.97 -3.97 -16.96
N GLU A 21 -3.24 -4.04 -16.56
CA GLU A 21 -4.27 -3.06 -16.92
C GLU A 21 -4.11 -1.74 -16.15
N THR A 22 -3.87 -1.83 -14.84
CA THR A 22 -3.92 -0.66 -13.94
C THR A 22 -2.55 -0.07 -13.62
N GLY A 23 -1.47 -0.83 -13.81
CA GLY A 23 -0.13 -0.46 -13.36
C GLY A 23 0.07 -0.54 -11.84
N TYR A 24 -0.95 -0.85 -11.05
CA TYR A 24 -0.81 -1.01 -9.60
C TYR A 24 -0.34 -2.41 -9.26
N THR A 25 0.77 -2.49 -8.53
CA THR A 25 1.13 -3.74 -7.83
C THR A 25 0.08 -4.08 -6.78
N LEU A 26 -0.31 -5.33 -6.64
CA LEU A 26 -1.31 -5.73 -5.66
C LEU A 26 -1.07 -7.08 -4.98
N PHE A 27 -1.84 -7.33 -3.94
CA PHE A 27 -2.06 -8.67 -3.40
C PHE A 27 -3.55 -8.92 -3.20
N VAL A 28 -3.94 -10.18 -3.14
CA VAL A 28 -5.34 -10.56 -2.88
C VAL A 28 -5.46 -11.35 -1.58
N SER A 29 -6.49 -11.03 -0.80
CA SER A 29 -6.85 -11.74 0.43
C SER A 29 -8.28 -12.24 0.35
N GLY A 30 -8.52 -13.48 0.78
CA GLY A 30 -9.86 -14.04 0.89
C GLY A 30 -10.34 -14.03 2.33
N PHE A 31 -11.59 -13.65 2.56
CA PHE A 31 -12.20 -13.57 3.89
C PHE A 31 -13.48 -14.39 3.91
N VAL A 32 -13.55 -15.34 4.84
CA VAL A 32 -14.78 -16.09 5.15
C VAL A 32 -15.26 -15.60 6.50
N THR A 33 -16.54 -15.24 6.61
CA THR A 33 -17.17 -14.78 7.86
C THR A 33 -18.43 -15.61 8.11
N PRO A 34 -18.54 -16.31 9.25
CA PRO A 34 -19.74 -17.07 9.59
C PRO A 34 -21.01 -16.19 9.68
N PRO A 35 -22.21 -16.80 9.62
CA PRO A 35 -23.48 -16.14 9.90
C PRO A 35 -23.47 -15.32 11.20
N GLY A 36 -24.03 -14.11 11.17
CA GLY A 36 -24.12 -13.21 12.32
C GLY A 36 -22.79 -12.78 12.96
N ALA A 37 -21.65 -13.10 12.34
CA ALA A 37 -20.33 -12.81 12.89
C ALA A 37 -19.69 -11.56 12.25
N GLN A 38 -18.69 -11.02 12.96
CA GLN A 38 -17.83 -9.94 12.49
C GLN A 38 -16.37 -10.37 12.63
N GLY A 39 -15.61 -10.24 11.54
CA GLY A 39 -14.19 -10.62 11.51
C GLY A 39 -13.28 -9.52 12.05
N LEU A 40 -13.39 -8.31 11.50
CA LEU A 40 -12.56 -7.16 11.85
C LEU A 40 -13.44 -6.02 12.37
N ARG A 41 -12.98 -5.34 13.43
CA ARG A 41 -13.57 -4.08 13.92
C ARG A 41 -13.28 -2.93 12.94
N HIS A 42 -13.71 -1.72 13.27
CA HIS A 42 -13.42 -0.52 12.50
C HIS A 42 -11.92 -0.42 12.18
N HIS A 43 -11.60 -0.32 10.91
CA HIS A 43 -10.25 -0.20 10.40
C HIS A 43 -10.24 0.59 9.10
N TRP A 44 -9.07 1.12 8.74
CA TRP A 44 -8.79 1.57 7.39
C TRP A 44 -7.58 0.80 6.84
N ASP A 45 -7.42 0.83 5.53
CA ASP A 45 -6.26 0.27 4.84
C ASP A 45 -5.36 1.38 4.29
N GLN A 46 -4.09 1.06 4.07
CA GLN A 46 -3.05 1.91 3.45
C GLN A 46 -3.02 1.77 1.92
N PHE A 47 -3.98 1.05 1.35
CA PHE A 47 -4.07 0.74 -0.08
C PHE A 47 -5.49 0.95 -0.57
N LEU A 48 -5.65 1.06 -1.88
CA LEU A 48 -6.96 1.04 -2.53
C LEU A 48 -7.49 -0.39 -2.47
N ALA A 49 -8.61 -0.61 -1.77
CA ALA A 49 -9.23 -1.92 -1.67
C ALA A 49 -10.33 -2.06 -2.72
N VAL A 50 -10.23 -3.10 -3.54
CA VAL A 50 -11.30 -3.56 -4.43
C VAL A 50 -11.85 -4.85 -3.86
N VAL A 51 -13.04 -4.78 -3.27
CA VAL A 51 -13.72 -5.90 -2.60
C VAL A 51 -14.71 -6.52 -3.56
N THR A 52 -14.58 -7.81 -3.86
CA THR A 52 -15.53 -8.56 -4.69
C THR A 52 -16.17 -9.67 -3.86
N GLN A 53 -17.50 -9.61 -3.73
CA GLN A 53 -18.27 -10.59 -2.97
C GLN A 53 -18.51 -11.84 -3.83
N LEU A 54 -18.18 -13.02 -3.31
CA LEU A 54 -18.27 -14.29 -4.05
C LEU A 54 -19.38 -15.21 -3.57
N HIS A 55 -19.72 -15.18 -2.28
CA HIS A 55 -20.77 -16.03 -1.71
C HIS A 55 -21.39 -15.39 -0.48
N GLY A 56 -22.68 -15.60 -0.26
CA GLY A 56 -23.43 -14.97 0.82
C GLY A 56 -23.46 -13.45 0.73
N ARG A 57 -23.99 -12.81 1.76
CA ARG A 57 -24.13 -11.35 1.85
C ARG A 57 -23.21 -10.79 2.93
N LYS A 58 -22.76 -9.55 2.76
CA LYS A 58 -22.02 -8.82 3.80
C LYS A 58 -22.39 -7.36 3.83
N ARG A 59 -22.63 -6.81 5.04
CA ARG A 59 -22.84 -5.38 5.25
C ARG A 59 -21.49 -4.68 5.43
N TRP A 60 -21.31 -3.58 4.72
CA TRP A 60 -20.12 -2.73 4.68
C TRP A 60 -20.50 -1.30 5.04
N PRO A 61 -20.53 -0.95 6.33
CA PRO A 61 -20.58 0.44 6.75
C PRO A 61 -19.22 1.09 6.54
N ILE A 62 -19.23 2.32 6.02
CA ILE A 62 -18.07 3.10 5.60
C ILE A 62 -18.15 4.49 6.26
N TRP A 63 -17.07 4.94 6.87
CA TRP A 63 -16.92 6.30 7.43
C TRP A 63 -15.83 7.06 6.69
N ARG A 64 -15.94 8.39 6.75
CA ARG A 64 -14.92 9.29 6.20
C ARG A 64 -13.55 9.00 6.81
N PRO A 65 -12.46 9.23 6.06
CA PRO A 65 -11.12 8.98 6.56
C PRO A 65 -10.79 9.88 7.75
N GLU A 66 -10.17 9.29 8.79
CA GLU A 66 -9.54 10.07 9.89
C GLU A 66 -8.24 10.73 9.45
N VAL A 67 -7.55 10.07 8.51
CA VAL A 67 -6.27 10.48 7.96
C VAL A 67 -6.41 10.46 6.46
N GLU A 68 -6.10 11.59 5.82
CA GLU A 68 -6.01 11.63 4.37
C GLU A 68 -4.76 10.88 3.91
N PHE A 69 -4.95 9.93 2.98
CA PHE A 69 -3.86 9.24 2.28
C PHE A 69 -2.83 8.52 3.16
N PRO A 70 -3.22 7.68 4.14
CA PRO A 70 -2.26 6.95 4.97
C PRO A 70 -1.39 6.03 4.13
N VAL A 71 -0.14 5.84 4.55
CA VAL A 71 0.82 4.91 3.94
C VAL A 71 1.45 4.05 5.03
N ASP A 72 2.10 2.95 4.67
CA ASP A 72 2.70 2.03 5.65
C ASP A 72 3.70 2.73 6.61
N GLU A 73 4.40 3.75 6.12
CA GLU A 73 5.38 4.55 6.88
C GLU A 73 4.75 5.68 7.70
N TYR A 74 3.47 6.02 7.48
CA TYR A 74 2.81 7.15 8.12
C TYR A 74 1.37 6.83 8.50
N LEU A 75 1.14 6.76 9.81
CA LEU A 75 -0.15 6.43 10.43
C LEU A 75 -0.73 5.07 9.97
N PRO A 76 0.04 3.98 10.07
CA PRO A 76 -0.44 2.66 9.69
C PRO A 76 -1.53 2.14 10.64
N SER A 77 -2.60 1.62 10.03
CA SER A 77 -3.60 0.79 10.68
C SER A 77 -3.07 -0.67 10.81
N PRO A 78 -3.30 -1.36 11.94
CA PRO A 78 -4.06 -0.92 13.12
C PRO A 78 -3.25 -0.18 14.18
N THR A 79 -1.94 -0.04 14.00
CA THR A 79 -1.02 0.47 15.04
C THR A 79 -1.27 1.91 15.47
N THR A 80 -1.97 2.69 14.66
CA THR A 80 -2.32 4.10 14.95
C THR A 80 -3.62 4.26 15.73
N TRP A 81 -4.41 3.20 15.92
CA TRP A 81 -5.72 3.33 16.56
C TRP A 81 -5.62 3.67 18.04
N THR A 82 -6.46 4.59 18.49
CA THR A 82 -6.70 4.83 19.91
C THR A 82 -8.05 4.25 20.33
N VAL A 83 -8.26 4.07 21.64
CA VAL A 83 -9.54 3.61 22.18
C VAL A 83 -10.64 4.61 21.84
N GLU A 84 -10.34 5.90 21.95
CA GLU A 84 -11.26 7.00 21.65
C GLU A 84 -11.71 6.99 20.19
N MET A 85 -10.84 6.61 19.24
CA MET A 85 -11.22 6.44 17.84
C MET A 85 -12.26 5.32 17.68
N GLN A 86 -12.02 4.15 18.30
CA GLN A 86 -12.94 3.02 18.23
C GLN A 86 -14.30 3.34 18.86
N GLU A 87 -14.32 4.00 20.02
CA GLU A 87 -15.54 4.44 20.68
C GLU A 87 -16.33 5.45 19.85
N ARG A 88 -15.64 6.39 19.21
CA ARG A 88 -16.27 7.36 18.30
C ARG A 88 -16.91 6.66 17.10
N TRP A 89 -16.23 5.74 16.43
CA TRP A 89 -16.83 5.04 15.28
C TRP A 89 -18.02 4.16 15.67
N ASN A 90 -18.01 3.57 16.86
CA ASN A 90 -19.15 2.79 17.37
C ASN A 90 -20.41 3.66 17.60
N THR A 91 -20.25 4.97 17.80
CA THR A 91 -21.35 5.90 18.12
C THR A 91 -21.69 6.85 16.96
N THR A 92 -20.83 6.94 15.94
CA THR A 92 -21.02 7.81 14.78
C THR A 92 -21.70 7.04 13.65
N GLU A 93 -22.73 7.62 13.04
CA GLU A 93 -23.37 7.03 11.87
C GLU A 93 -22.39 6.89 10.69
N PRO A 94 -22.39 5.76 9.97
CA PRO A 94 -21.59 5.60 8.76
C PRO A 94 -21.92 6.68 7.73
N TYR A 95 -20.91 7.12 6.98
CA TYR A 95 -21.12 7.97 5.81
C TYR A 95 -21.94 7.26 4.73
N ALA A 96 -21.70 5.96 4.55
CA ALA A 96 -22.45 5.11 3.65
C ALA A 96 -22.51 3.68 4.19
N VAL A 97 -23.54 2.93 3.79
CA VAL A 97 -23.68 1.50 4.10
C VAL A 97 -24.03 0.76 2.83
N PHE A 98 -23.27 -0.29 2.52
CA PHE A 98 -23.50 -1.14 1.36
C PHE A 98 -23.76 -2.58 1.81
N ASP A 99 -24.75 -3.25 1.24
CA ASP A 99 -24.94 -4.69 1.40
C ASP A 99 -24.50 -5.38 0.10
N LEU A 100 -23.35 -6.04 0.14
CA LEU A 100 -22.79 -6.72 -1.04
C LEU A 100 -23.34 -8.14 -1.14
N ASN A 101 -23.82 -8.48 -2.34
CA ASN A 101 -24.26 -9.82 -2.75
C ASN A 101 -23.24 -10.42 -3.72
N PRO A 102 -23.30 -11.74 -4.00
CA PRO A 102 -22.38 -12.37 -4.94
C PRO A 102 -22.37 -11.67 -6.30
N GLY A 103 -21.19 -11.27 -6.76
CA GLY A 103 -20.98 -10.51 -8.00
C GLY A 103 -20.81 -8.99 -7.79
N ASP A 104 -21.26 -8.45 -6.66
CA ASP A 104 -21.06 -7.04 -6.34
C ASP A 104 -19.58 -6.74 -6.04
N THR A 105 -19.16 -5.54 -6.41
CA THR A 105 -17.81 -5.03 -6.13
C THR A 105 -17.88 -3.64 -5.50
N LEU A 106 -17.10 -3.44 -4.43
CA LEU A 106 -16.97 -2.18 -3.71
C LEU A 106 -15.51 -1.71 -3.76
N VAL A 107 -15.31 -0.46 -4.15
CA VAL A 107 -14.00 0.19 -4.13
C VAL A 107 -13.92 1.11 -2.92
N ILE A 108 -12.94 0.88 -2.06
CA ILE A 108 -12.71 1.65 -0.83
C ILE A 108 -11.34 2.35 -0.94
N PRO A 109 -11.29 3.69 -1.04
CA PRO A 109 -10.03 4.41 -1.06
C PRO A 109 -9.26 4.25 0.25
N ARG A 110 -7.92 4.31 0.19
CA ARG A 110 -7.08 4.22 1.40
C ARG A 110 -7.48 5.27 2.44
N GLY A 111 -7.42 4.89 3.71
CA GLY A 111 -7.81 5.73 4.85
C GLY A 111 -9.30 5.73 5.19
N TRP A 112 -10.18 5.27 4.31
CA TRP A 112 -11.61 5.16 4.63
C TRP A 112 -11.87 4.04 5.63
N VAL A 113 -12.53 4.40 6.72
CA VAL A 113 -12.79 3.48 7.82
C VAL A 113 -13.97 2.58 7.43
N HIS A 114 -13.86 1.29 7.71
CA HIS A 114 -14.88 0.29 7.41
C HIS A 114 -14.90 -0.83 8.44
N SER A 115 -16.08 -1.45 8.60
CA SER A 115 -16.35 -2.45 9.64
C SER A 115 -17.30 -3.54 9.14
N PRO A 116 -16.81 -4.43 8.24
CA PRO A 116 -17.68 -5.34 7.52
C PRO A 116 -18.14 -6.52 8.39
N HIS A 117 -19.44 -6.79 8.39
CA HIS A 117 -20.06 -7.84 9.21
C HIS A 117 -21.17 -8.57 8.46
N CYS A 118 -21.43 -9.82 8.84
CA CYS A 118 -22.62 -10.54 8.38
C CYS A 118 -23.83 -10.06 9.16
N LEU A 119 -25.00 -10.00 8.50
CA LEU A 119 -26.23 -9.68 9.21
C LEU A 119 -26.65 -10.87 10.11
N PRO A 120 -27.25 -10.63 11.28
CA PRO A 120 -27.66 -11.70 12.20
C PRO A 120 -28.62 -12.72 11.57
N ASP A 121 -29.44 -12.26 10.63
CA ASP A 121 -30.53 -13.03 10.04
C ASP A 121 -30.10 -13.79 8.77
N ASP A 122 -28.86 -13.59 8.30
CA ASP A 122 -28.34 -14.30 7.13
C ASP A 122 -27.92 -15.73 7.50
N PRO A 123 -28.49 -16.78 6.87
CA PRO A 123 -28.20 -18.16 7.24
C PRO A 123 -26.86 -18.67 6.69
N ASP A 124 -26.35 -18.04 5.64
CA ASP A 124 -25.16 -18.47 4.91
C ASP A 124 -23.90 -17.70 5.34
N PRO A 125 -22.72 -18.35 5.32
CA PRO A 125 -21.47 -17.64 5.51
C PRO A 125 -21.21 -16.66 4.36
N SER A 126 -20.45 -15.61 4.64
CA SER A 126 -19.99 -14.65 3.65
C SER A 126 -18.58 -14.97 3.18
N LEU A 127 -18.32 -14.89 1.87
CA LEU A 127 -16.99 -14.95 1.26
C LEU A 127 -16.78 -13.76 0.32
N HIS A 128 -15.70 -13.01 0.54
CA HIS A 128 -15.22 -12.01 -0.41
C HIS A 128 -13.72 -12.11 -0.63
N LEU A 129 -13.28 -11.60 -1.78
CA LEU A 129 -11.89 -11.29 -2.06
C LEU A 129 -11.67 -9.79 -1.93
N THR A 130 -10.54 -9.40 -1.35
CA THR A 130 -10.06 -8.02 -1.37
C THR A 130 -8.76 -7.99 -2.15
N PHE A 131 -8.78 -7.29 -3.27
CA PHE A 131 -7.60 -6.90 -4.03
C PHE A 131 -7.08 -5.59 -3.46
N ALA A 132 -5.90 -5.64 -2.87
CA ALA A 132 -5.23 -4.52 -2.22
C ALA A 132 -4.23 -3.88 -3.18
N LEU A 133 -4.66 -2.84 -3.88
CA LEU A 133 -3.89 -2.15 -4.91
C LEU A 133 -3.00 -1.09 -4.27
N ARG A 134 -1.69 -1.19 -4.47
CA ARG A 134 -0.72 -0.23 -3.96
C ARG A 134 -0.50 0.89 -4.95
N GLU A 135 -1.08 2.04 -4.63
CA GLU A 135 -0.83 3.30 -5.32
C GLU A 135 0.64 3.73 -5.18
N ARG A 136 1.15 4.43 -6.18
CA ARG A 136 2.42 5.16 -6.07
C ARG A 136 2.12 6.57 -5.60
N VAL A 137 2.89 7.06 -4.65
CA VAL A 137 2.75 8.41 -4.09
C VAL A 137 3.91 9.30 -4.54
N PRO A 138 3.77 10.64 -4.52
CA PRO A 138 4.85 11.55 -4.87
C PRO A 138 6.16 11.29 -4.10
N LEU A 139 6.05 10.82 -2.85
CA LEU A 139 7.21 10.45 -2.04
C LEU A 139 8.01 9.29 -2.65
N ASP A 140 7.38 8.35 -3.35
CA ASP A 140 8.09 7.25 -4.03
C ASP A 140 8.97 7.80 -5.16
N LEU A 141 8.45 8.76 -5.94
CA LEU A 141 9.22 9.44 -6.98
C LEU A 141 10.33 10.30 -6.37
N ALA A 142 10.06 11.02 -5.29
CA ALA A 142 11.06 11.84 -4.61
C ALA A 142 12.21 10.96 -4.07
N LYS A 143 11.91 9.82 -3.45
CA LYS A 143 12.89 8.83 -3.01
C LYS A 143 13.73 8.33 -4.19
N ALA A 144 13.09 7.97 -5.30
CA ALA A 144 13.79 7.51 -6.51
C ALA A 144 14.69 8.60 -7.12
N LEU A 145 14.23 9.85 -7.18
CA LEU A 145 15.01 10.99 -7.66
C LEU A 145 16.23 11.25 -6.76
N VAL A 146 16.07 11.27 -5.45
CA VAL A 146 17.21 11.38 -4.52
C VAL A 146 18.17 10.21 -4.69
N HIS A 147 17.66 9.01 -4.94
CA HIS A 147 18.50 7.82 -5.13
C HIS A 147 19.40 7.89 -6.37
N THR A 148 19.03 8.68 -7.40
CA THR A 148 19.91 8.90 -8.57
C THR A 148 21.26 9.52 -8.19
N ALA A 149 21.34 10.20 -7.05
CA ALA A 149 22.58 10.75 -6.52
C ALA A 149 23.64 9.66 -6.24
N LEU A 150 23.25 8.39 -6.15
CA LEU A 150 24.16 7.25 -5.93
C LEU A 150 25.29 7.17 -6.98
N GLU A 151 25.04 7.64 -8.21
CA GLU A 151 26.05 7.66 -9.27
C GLU A 151 27.22 8.59 -8.93
N ARG A 152 26.99 9.60 -8.08
CA ARG A 152 27.95 10.62 -7.71
C ARG A 152 28.80 10.17 -6.51
N PRO A 153 30.14 10.07 -6.63
CA PRO A 153 31.01 9.61 -5.54
C PRO A 153 30.84 10.39 -4.23
N GLU A 154 30.54 11.68 -4.30
CA GLU A 154 30.32 12.55 -3.14
C GLU A 154 29.13 12.13 -2.27
N PHE A 155 28.13 11.41 -2.81
CA PHE A 155 27.02 10.84 -2.03
C PHE A 155 27.33 9.45 -1.46
N ARG A 156 28.44 8.84 -1.89
CA ARG A 156 28.95 7.56 -1.38
C ARG A 156 30.15 7.72 -0.45
N ALA A 157 30.70 8.93 -0.35
CA ALA A 157 31.80 9.24 0.53
C ALA A 157 31.37 9.07 2.00
N GLY A 158 32.26 8.48 2.81
CA GLY A 158 31.99 8.28 4.24
C GLY A 158 31.95 9.60 5.01
N ILE A 159 30.96 9.75 5.87
CA ILE A 159 30.90 10.86 6.84
C ILE A 159 31.68 10.43 8.10
N ALA A 160 32.64 11.26 8.53
CA ALA A 160 33.42 10.96 9.74
C ALA A 160 32.51 10.87 10.99
N PRO A 161 32.71 9.90 11.90
CA PRO A 161 31.82 9.71 13.06
C PRO A 161 31.63 10.94 13.94
N CYS A 162 32.67 11.78 14.10
CA CYS A 162 32.58 13.02 14.87
C CYS A 162 31.59 14.05 14.30
N ARG A 163 31.26 13.96 13.00
CA ARG A 163 30.27 14.81 12.33
C ARG A 163 28.83 14.37 12.55
N LEU A 164 28.62 13.17 13.11
CA LEU A 164 27.30 12.58 13.37
C LEU A 164 26.87 12.71 14.84
N THR A 165 27.64 13.41 15.68
CA THR A 165 27.22 13.70 17.06
C THR A 165 26.08 14.72 17.08
N PRO A 166 25.24 14.77 18.11
CA PRO A 166 24.13 15.73 18.19
C PRO A 166 24.54 17.19 17.99
N GLU A 167 25.74 17.56 18.42
CA GLU A 167 26.28 18.92 18.30
C GLU A 167 26.66 19.28 16.86
N ASN A 168 27.19 18.32 16.09
CA ASN A 168 27.71 18.55 14.73
C ASN A 168 26.74 18.09 13.63
N LEU A 169 25.72 17.31 13.97
CA LEU A 169 24.74 16.78 13.02
C LEU A 169 23.99 17.90 12.25
N PRO A 170 23.57 19.02 12.85
CA PRO A 170 22.90 20.09 12.11
C PRO A 170 23.75 20.68 10.97
N GLU A 171 25.05 20.88 11.19
CA GLU A 171 25.97 21.36 10.15
C GLU A 171 26.15 20.31 9.05
N THR A 172 26.33 19.04 9.43
CA THR A 172 26.43 17.94 8.48
C THR A 172 25.16 17.77 7.65
N LEU A 173 23.98 17.92 8.26
CA LEU A 173 22.70 17.90 7.54
C LEU A 173 22.58 19.11 6.60
N THR A 174 23.09 20.27 6.98
CA THR A 174 23.11 21.46 6.10
C THR A 174 23.96 21.21 4.86
N ASP A 175 25.13 20.60 5.02
CA ASP A 175 26.02 20.24 3.91
C ASP A 175 25.35 19.22 2.97
N VAL A 176 24.80 18.13 3.52
CA VAL A 176 24.11 17.08 2.74
C VAL A 176 22.86 17.64 2.06
N LEU A 177 22.11 18.52 2.72
CA LEU A 177 20.95 19.18 2.14
C LEU A 177 21.38 20.04 0.95
N ALA A 178 22.41 20.88 1.11
CA ALA A 178 22.90 21.73 0.03
C ALA A 178 23.41 20.90 -1.16
N GLN A 179 24.07 19.77 -0.90
CA GLN A 179 24.50 18.83 -1.93
C GLN A 179 23.32 18.18 -2.65
N THR A 180 22.30 17.73 -1.90
CA THR A 180 21.07 17.13 -2.43
C THR A 180 20.30 18.12 -3.30
N VAL A 181 20.12 19.36 -2.81
CA VAL A 181 19.46 20.43 -3.56
C VAL A 181 20.21 20.72 -4.86
N ARG A 182 21.54 20.85 -4.82
CA ARG A 182 22.34 21.04 -6.04
C ARG A 182 22.16 19.89 -7.03
N HIS A 183 22.21 18.65 -6.56
CA HIS A 183 22.00 17.47 -7.40
C HIS A 183 20.63 17.51 -8.10
N LEU A 184 19.56 17.69 -7.33
CA LEU A 184 18.20 17.75 -7.86
C LEU A 184 17.99 18.94 -8.80
N ALA A 185 18.58 20.11 -8.48
CA ALA A 185 18.46 21.31 -9.31
C ALA A 185 19.17 21.21 -10.66
N THR A 186 20.20 20.35 -10.78
CA THR A 186 20.93 20.12 -12.03
C THR A 186 20.49 18.85 -12.77
N THR A 187 19.56 18.07 -12.20
CA THR A 187 19.06 16.84 -12.82
C THR A 187 18.01 17.17 -13.86
N ASP A 188 18.22 16.77 -15.12
CA ASP A 188 17.18 16.79 -16.14
C ASP A 188 16.25 15.58 -15.91
N PRO A 189 14.93 15.76 -15.73
CA PRO A 189 13.98 14.66 -15.62
C PRO A 189 14.06 13.66 -16.79
N ALA A 190 14.40 14.11 -18.00
CA ALA A 190 14.52 13.23 -19.16
C ALA A 190 15.64 12.18 -18.96
N ASP A 191 16.76 12.58 -18.38
CA ASP A 191 17.92 11.70 -18.19
C ASP A 191 17.68 10.62 -17.12
N VAL A 192 16.82 10.90 -16.14
CA VAL A 192 16.55 10.01 -15.00
C VAL A 192 15.23 9.24 -15.11
N THR A 193 14.44 9.49 -16.15
CA THR A 193 13.10 8.89 -16.32
C THR A 193 13.14 7.37 -16.26
N ASP A 194 14.07 6.73 -16.98
CA ASP A 194 14.16 5.27 -17.03
C ASP A 194 14.60 4.68 -15.69
N ALA A 195 15.54 5.33 -15.01
CA ALA A 195 16.01 4.91 -13.68
C ALA A 195 14.90 5.01 -12.63
N VAL A 196 14.18 6.14 -12.61
CA VAL A 196 13.03 6.35 -11.71
C VAL A 196 11.92 5.35 -12.01
N ARG A 197 11.59 5.14 -13.29
CA ARG A 197 10.60 4.14 -13.70
C ARG A 197 10.99 2.73 -13.24
N ALA A 198 12.25 2.33 -13.43
CA ALA A 198 12.73 1.02 -12.99
C ALA A 198 12.65 0.84 -11.47
N ALA A 199 12.89 1.90 -10.69
CA ALA A 199 12.74 1.87 -9.24
C ALA A 199 11.28 1.73 -8.79
N LEU A 200 10.33 2.34 -9.50
CA LEU A 200 8.89 2.27 -9.18
C LEU A 200 8.24 0.93 -9.59
N PHE A 201 8.78 0.29 -10.63
CA PHE A 201 8.28 -0.96 -11.22
C PHE A 201 9.39 -2.01 -11.28
N PRO A 202 9.89 -2.49 -10.13
CA PRO A 202 10.93 -3.51 -10.12
C PRO A 202 10.39 -4.79 -10.78
N LYS A 203 11.19 -5.36 -11.69
CA LYS A 203 10.84 -6.65 -12.31
C LYS A 203 10.69 -7.72 -11.22
N PRO A 204 9.70 -8.62 -11.31
CA PRO A 204 9.56 -9.71 -10.36
C PRO A 204 10.85 -10.55 -10.34
N ALA A 205 11.33 -10.86 -9.13
CA ALA A 205 12.53 -11.66 -8.92
C ALA A 205 12.32 -13.06 -9.55
N GLY A 206 12.91 -13.29 -10.72
CA GLY A 206 12.73 -14.52 -11.49
C GLY A 206 12.99 -14.42 -12.99
N GLN A 207 12.98 -13.22 -13.57
CA GLN A 207 13.30 -12.99 -15.00
C GLN A 207 14.74 -12.48 -15.23
N GLY A 208 15.68 -12.91 -14.39
CA GLY A 208 17.11 -12.76 -14.69
C GLY A 208 17.50 -13.79 -15.74
N HIS A 209 17.75 -13.34 -16.98
CA HIS A 209 18.42 -14.11 -18.02
C HIS A 209 19.67 -14.77 -17.41
N ARG A 210 19.62 -16.08 -17.13
CA ARG A 210 20.83 -16.84 -16.85
C ARG A 210 21.60 -16.90 -18.17
N PRO A 211 22.79 -16.29 -18.30
CA PRO A 211 23.59 -16.48 -19.49
C PRO A 211 23.88 -17.98 -19.61
N GLY A 212 23.52 -18.54 -20.75
CA GLY A 212 23.71 -19.96 -21.04
C GLY A 212 25.17 -20.33 -20.82
N ARG A 213 25.42 -21.29 -19.92
CA ARG A 213 26.70 -21.98 -19.89
C ARG A 213 26.76 -22.85 -21.13
N GLY A 214 27.48 -22.37 -22.14
CA GLY A 214 27.90 -23.19 -23.27
C GLY A 214 28.69 -24.40 -22.78
N ARG A 215 28.40 -25.55 -23.38
CA ARG A 215 29.32 -26.68 -23.54
C ARG A 215 29.37 -26.99 -25.02
#